data_AF-A0A396NVJ7-F1
#
_entry.id   AF-A0A396NVJ7-F1
#
_cell.length_a   1.000
_cell.length_b   1.000
_cell.length_c   1.000
_cell.angle_alpha   90.00
_cell.angle_beta   90.00
_cell.angle_gamma   90.00
#
_symmetry.space_group_name_H-M   'P 1'
#
loop_
_entity.id
_entity.type
_entity.pdbx_description
1 polymer ?
#
loop_
_entity_poly.entity_id
_entity_poly.type
_entity_poly.pdbx_seq_one_letter_code
_entity_poly.pdbx_strand_id
1 'polypeptide(L)'
;MVKTLSEFWNEVASICYDSSDYGIIAQVRSQFRTNEINKFVNAFIPGTEILKDGKNGTPVAMKGKADDDKGASGNEEIDFHGLQLFDYSDMKGDWMVVTFPNLETLEKHLLSEAGALNVYSSDMLVFEDGVFKPFEIMFNGDNDTVIPIDKDNFDTPLDIKAMQDRIWVRWMDPKELEPLTDEEVAEYRKSIGK
;
A
#
# COMPACT_ATOMS: atom_id res chain seq x y z
N MET A 1 12.00 -9.96 9.57
CA MET A 1 13.02 -9.32 8.71
C MET A 1 13.40 -8.00 9.36
N VAL A 2 14.69 -7.75 9.59
CA VAL A 2 15.14 -6.47 10.13
C VAL A 2 15.41 -5.51 8.98
N LYS A 3 14.86 -4.29 9.08
CA LYS A 3 15.12 -3.17 8.17
C LYS A 3 15.37 -1.91 8.98
N THR A 4 16.20 -1.02 8.48
CA THR A 4 16.22 0.37 8.94
C THR A 4 14.93 1.07 8.54
N LEU A 5 14.55 2.09 9.31
CA LEU A 5 13.40 2.93 8.98
C LEU A 5 13.54 3.58 7.59
N SER A 6 14.76 3.94 7.19
CA SER A 6 15.04 4.45 5.84
C SER A 6 14.76 3.42 4.76
N GLU A 7 15.19 2.18 4.92
CA GLU A 7 14.93 1.11 3.95
C GLU A 7 13.42 0.88 3.81
N PHE A 8 12.69 0.83 4.92
CA PHE A 8 11.24 0.68 4.90
C PHE A 8 10.54 1.81 4.14
N TRP A 9 10.85 3.08 4.45
CA TRP A 9 10.22 4.20 3.75
C TRP A 9 10.61 4.30 2.28
N ASN A 10 11.83 3.92 1.91
CA ASN A 10 12.23 3.84 0.50
C ASN A 10 11.41 2.81 -0.27
N GLU A 11 11.09 1.67 0.36
CA GLU A 11 10.26 0.64 -0.24
C GLU A 11 8.81 1.10 -0.40
N VAL A 12 8.20 1.66 0.66
CA VAL A 12 6.86 2.27 0.59
C VAL A 12 6.79 3.32 -0.52
N ALA A 13 7.75 4.24 -0.56
CA ALA A 13 7.82 5.28 -1.59
C ALA A 13 7.95 4.70 -3.00
N SER A 14 8.75 3.65 -3.16
CA SER A 14 8.94 2.98 -4.45
C SER A 14 7.64 2.33 -4.91
N ILE A 15 6.94 1.63 -4.03
CA ILE A 15 5.66 0.97 -4.34
C ILE A 15 4.63 2.01 -4.77
N CYS A 16 4.42 3.07 -3.97
CA CYS A 16 3.47 4.13 -4.31
C CYS A 16 3.80 4.83 -5.64
N TYR A 17 5.08 5.00 -5.97
CA TYR A 17 5.49 5.59 -7.24
C TYR A 17 5.25 4.66 -8.42
N ASP A 18 5.52 3.37 -8.24
CA ASP A 18 5.41 2.37 -9.31
C ASP A 18 3.94 1.93 -9.52
N SER A 19 3.06 2.07 -8.52
CA SER A 19 1.63 1.69 -8.56
C SER A 19 0.67 2.78 -9.06
N SER A 20 1.15 4.01 -9.28
CA SER A 20 0.32 5.17 -9.66
C SER A 20 0.45 5.54 -11.14
N ASP A 21 -0.28 6.56 -11.60
CA ASP A 21 -0.15 7.18 -12.94
C ASP A 21 1.31 7.55 -13.31
N TYR A 22 2.22 7.58 -12.32
CA TYR A 22 3.65 7.77 -12.48
C TYR A 22 4.39 6.59 -13.12
N GLY A 23 3.82 5.38 -13.18
CA GLY A 23 4.42 4.23 -13.88
C GLY A 23 4.67 4.49 -15.36
N ILE A 24 3.80 5.27 -16.01
CA ILE A 24 3.98 5.74 -17.39
C ILE A 24 5.17 6.71 -17.50
N ILE A 25 5.46 7.48 -16.45
CA ILE A 25 6.59 8.44 -16.39
C ILE A 25 7.89 7.74 -15.95
N ALA A 26 7.81 6.68 -15.14
CA ALA A 26 8.92 5.89 -14.64
C ALA A 26 9.72 5.25 -15.79
N GLN A 27 9.03 4.77 -16.84
CA GLN A 27 9.68 4.30 -18.08
C GLN A 27 10.43 5.42 -18.83
N VAL A 28 10.10 6.69 -18.58
CA VAL A 28 10.57 7.82 -19.39
C VAL A 28 11.70 8.61 -18.72
N ARG A 29 11.78 8.71 -17.37
CA ARG A 29 12.86 9.48 -16.70
C ARG A 29 13.24 9.00 -15.28
N SER A 30 14.28 8.17 -15.17
CA SER A 30 14.81 7.63 -13.90
C SER A 30 15.20 8.67 -12.84
N GLN A 31 15.69 9.85 -13.24
CA GLN A 31 16.07 10.91 -12.30
C GLN A 31 14.86 11.54 -11.58
N PHE A 32 13.68 11.57 -12.23
CA PHE A 32 12.47 12.08 -11.59
C PHE A 32 11.98 11.11 -10.51
N ARG A 33 12.00 9.80 -10.80
CA ARG A 33 11.69 8.75 -9.81
C ARG A 33 12.52 8.88 -8.54
N THR A 34 13.85 8.96 -8.67
CA THR A 34 14.73 9.09 -7.50
C THR A 34 14.45 10.35 -6.69
N ASN A 35 14.18 11.48 -7.34
CA ASN A 35 13.90 12.73 -6.63
C ASN A 35 12.56 12.68 -5.88
N GLU A 36 11.51 12.10 -6.47
CA GLU A 36 10.22 11.98 -5.80
C GLU A 36 10.27 10.99 -4.64
N ILE A 37 10.94 9.85 -4.80
CA ILE A 37 11.18 8.90 -3.70
C ILE A 37 11.92 9.58 -2.54
N ASN A 38 12.99 10.33 -2.83
CA ASN A 38 13.75 11.02 -1.80
C ASN A 38 12.91 12.07 -1.05
N LYS A 39 12.04 12.81 -1.75
CA LYS A 39 11.12 13.77 -1.12
C LYS A 39 10.14 13.06 -0.20
N PHE A 40 9.55 11.96 -0.66
CA PHE A 40 8.65 11.13 0.15
C PHE A 40 9.36 10.68 1.43
N VAL A 41 10.54 10.03 1.30
CA VAL A 41 11.29 9.53 2.45
C VAL A 41 11.64 10.64 3.45
N ASN A 42 12.05 11.80 2.94
CA ASN A 42 12.40 12.96 3.78
C ASN A 42 11.18 13.57 4.52
N ALA A 43 9.97 13.43 3.98
CA ALA A 43 8.75 13.88 4.63
C ALA A 43 8.30 12.92 5.76
N PHE A 44 8.57 11.62 5.62
CA PHE A 44 8.06 10.60 6.54
C PHE A 44 9.03 10.20 7.66
N ILE A 45 10.35 10.15 7.39
CA ILE A 45 11.34 9.76 8.41
C ILE A 45 11.25 10.65 9.65
N PRO A 46 11.38 11.99 9.56
CA PRO A 46 11.42 12.84 10.75
C PRO A 46 10.15 12.71 11.59
N GLY A 47 8.99 12.53 10.93
CA GLY A 47 7.68 12.44 11.56
C GLY A 47 7.34 11.08 12.17
N THR A 48 8.25 10.10 12.05
CA THR A 48 8.03 8.74 12.55
C THR A 48 8.20 8.66 14.07
N GLU A 49 7.16 8.15 14.73
CA GLU A 49 7.15 7.75 16.12
C GLU A 49 7.12 6.22 16.21
N ILE A 50 8.19 5.62 16.72
CA ILE A 50 8.28 4.16 16.93
C ILE A 50 7.69 3.85 18.30
N LEU A 51 6.52 3.19 18.32
CA LEU A 51 5.86 2.77 19.56
C LEU A 51 6.33 1.38 19.98
N LYS A 52 6.51 0.50 19.00
CA LYS A 52 7.05 -0.86 19.17
C LYS A 52 7.88 -1.20 17.94
N ASP A 53 9.14 -1.57 18.17
CA ASP A 53 10.14 -1.79 17.13
C ASP A 53 10.19 -3.23 16.62
N GLY A 54 9.29 -4.10 17.08
CA GLY A 54 9.23 -5.48 16.64
C GLY A 54 10.13 -6.45 17.43
N LYS A 55 11.15 -5.93 18.13
CA LYS A 55 12.21 -6.76 18.70
C LYS A 55 11.66 -7.73 19.75
N ASN A 56 12.33 -8.86 19.87
CA ASN A 56 11.95 -9.97 20.76
C ASN A 56 10.56 -10.55 20.45
N GLY A 57 10.14 -10.51 19.19
CA GLY A 57 8.84 -11.04 18.76
C GLY A 57 7.64 -10.19 19.20
N THR A 58 7.87 -8.92 19.57
CA THR A 58 6.77 -8.00 19.88
C THR A 58 6.13 -7.44 18.60
N PRO A 59 4.83 -7.15 18.55
CA PRO A 59 4.23 -6.57 17.33
C PRO A 59 4.86 -5.23 16.96
N VAL A 60 5.11 -4.98 15.66
CA VAL A 60 5.49 -3.65 15.16
C VAL A 60 4.31 -2.70 15.28
N ALA A 61 4.58 -1.50 15.80
CA ALA A 61 3.64 -0.39 15.83
C ALA A 61 4.40 0.93 15.66
N MET A 62 4.08 1.66 14.59
CA MET A 62 4.61 2.99 14.30
C MET A 62 3.47 3.90 13.88
N LYS A 63 3.65 5.19 14.10
CA LYS A 63 2.72 6.20 13.61
C LYS A 63 3.47 7.48 13.34
N GLY A 64 2.87 8.38 12.59
CA GLY A 64 3.48 9.66 12.37
C GLY A 64 2.59 10.58 11.58
N LYS A 65 3.18 11.70 11.24
CA LYS A 65 2.59 12.68 10.36
C LYS A 65 3.66 13.16 9.39
N ALA A 66 3.34 13.18 8.10
CA ALA A 66 4.26 13.68 7.10
C ALA A 66 4.61 15.16 7.39
N ASP A 67 5.86 15.53 7.15
CA ASP A 67 6.43 16.87 7.35
C ASP A 67 6.46 17.38 8.81
N ASP A 68 6.12 16.53 9.79
CA ASP A 68 6.36 16.81 11.21
C ASP A 68 7.73 16.29 11.66
N ASP A 69 8.34 16.90 12.67
CA ASP A 69 9.61 16.43 13.25
C ASP A 69 9.37 15.84 14.66
N LYS A 70 9.44 14.51 14.73
CA LYS A 70 9.41 13.70 15.96
C LYS A 70 10.78 13.14 16.34
N GLY A 71 11.83 13.50 15.59
CA GLY A 71 13.23 13.20 15.91
C GLY A 71 13.74 11.83 15.45
N ALA A 72 13.01 11.10 14.60
CA ALA A 72 13.53 9.86 14.01
C ALA A 72 14.62 10.16 12.97
N SER A 73 15.68 9.36 12.99
CA SER A 73 16.89 9.57 12.18
C SER A 73 16.92 8.77 10.88
N GLY A 74 16.08 7.74 10.78
CA GLY A 74 16.05 6.80 9.67
C GLY A 74 16.97 5.58 9.85
N ASN A 75 17.84 5.57 10.87
CA ASN A 75 18.76 4.46 11.14
C ASN A 75 18.19 3.45 12.16
N GLU A 76 17.02 3.73 12.72
CA GLU A 76 16.36 2.86 13.67
C GLU A 76 16.01 1.52 13.02
N GLU A 77 16.40 0.42 13.66
CA GLU A 77 16.07 -0.92 13.21
C GLU A 77 14.67 -1.33 13.68
N ILE A 78 13.86 -1.77 12.73
CA ILE A 78 12.54 -2.36 12.93
C ILE A 78 12.61 -3.83 12.55
N ASP A 79 12.21 -4.71 13.46
CA ASP A 79 12.13 -6.15 13.25
C ASP A 79 10.71 -6.55 12.82
N PHE A 80 10.47 -6.58 11.52
CA PHE A 80 9.18 -6.91 10.95
C PHE A 80 8.89 -8.41 11.02
N HIS A 81 7.80 -8.81 11.67
CA HIS A 81 7.33 -10.20 11.69
C HIS A 81 5.80 -10.24 11.80
N GLY A 82 5.18 -11.23 11.14
CA GLY A 82 3.74 -11.32 10.96
C GLY A 82 3.23 -10.38 9.87
N LEU A 83 1.97 -9.96 9.97
CA LEU A 83 1.29 -9.14 8.96
C LEU A 83 1.26 -7.68 9.39
N GLN A 84 1.94 -6.78 8.68
CA GLN A 84 1.88 -5.34 8.93
C GLN A 84 1.01 -4.65 7.89
N LEU A 85 0.15 -3.74 8.36
CA LEU A 85 -0.58 -2.81 7.51
C LEU A 85 0.05 -1.43 7.66
N PHE A 86 0.55 -0.88 6.57
CA PHE A 86 0.74 0.56 6.42
C PHE A 86 -0.56 1.18 5.94
N ASP A 87 -1.00 2.21 6.64
CA ASP A 87 -2.24 2.94 6.39
C ASP A 87 -1.96 4.44 6.49
N TYR A 88 -2.10 5.13 5.38
CA TYR A 88 -1.98 6.58 5.31
C TYR A 88 -3.35 7.22 5.57
N SER A 89 -3.69 7.41 6.84
CA SER A 89 -5.08 7.58 7.27
C SER A 89 -5.85 8.84 6.84
N ASP A 90 -5.23 9.94 6.37
CA ASP A 90 -6.00 11.10 5.87
C ASP A 90 -5.22 12.15 5.03
N MET A 91 -5.99 13.10 4.46
CA MET A 91 -5.46 14.28 3.74
C MET A 91 -4.63 15.26 4.62
N LYS A 92 -4.51 15.03 5.93
CA LYS A 92 -3.70 15.85 6.84
C LYS A 92 -2.30 15.27 7.03
N GLY A 93 -2.03 14.10 6.45
CA GLY A 93 -0.73 13.47 6.46
C GLY A 93 -0.50 12.51 7.62
N ASP A 94 -1.53 12.17 8.39
CA ASP A 94 -1.43 11.19 9.47
C ASP A 94 -1.33 9.76 8.91
N TRP A 95 -0.43 8.95 9.45
CA TRP A 95 -0.21 7.57 9.01
C TRP A 95 0.14 6.63 10.16
N MET A 96 -0.03 5.33 9.93
CA MET A 96 0.35 4.29 10.87
C MET A 96 0.86 3.01 10.19
N VAL A 97 1.68 2.25 10.93
CA VAL A 97 2.08 0.88 10.61
C VAL A 97 1.77 0.01 11.82
N VAL A 98 0.94 -1.01 11.66
CA VAL A 98 0.57 -1.91 12.77
C VAL A 98 0.58 -3.36 12.37
N THR A 99 0.98 -4.22 13.30
CA THR A 99 0.94 -5.67 13.10
C THR A 99 -0.41 -6.25 13.49
N PHE A 100 -1.00 -7.03 12.60
CA PHE A 100 -2.20 -7.82 12.80
C PHE A 100 -1.85 -9.25 13.27
N PRO A 101 -2.68 -9.85 14.14
CA PRO A 101 -2.39 -11.16 14.72
C PRO A 101 -2.52 -12.32 13.72
N ASN A 102 -3.37 -12.17 12.71
CA ASN A 102 -3.62 -13.17 11.68
C ASN A 102 -4.31 -12.54 10.45
N LEU A 103 -4.37 -13.32 9.36
CA LEU A 103 -4.94 -12.89 8.10
C LEU A 103 -6.43 -12.54 8.20
N GLU A 104 -7.21 -13.35 8.92
CA GLU A 104 -8.65 -13.12 9.12
C GLU A 104 -8.94 -11.75 9.76
N THR A 105 -8.14 -11.34 10.75
CA THR A 105 -8.32 -10.05 11.43
C THR A 105 -7.91 -8.89 10.52
N LEU A 106 -6.88 -9.08 9.69
CA LEU A 106 -6.45 -8.09 8.69
C LEU A 106 -7.51 -7.92 7.60
N GLU A 107 -8.00 -9.02 7.02
CA GLU A 107 -9.05 -9.00 5.99
C GLU A 107 -10.32 -8.34 6.51
N LYS A 108 -10.74 -8.69 7.74
CA LYS A 108 -11.88 -8.02 8.39
C LYS A 108 -11.67 -6.52 8.56
N HIS A 109 -10.44 -6.08 8.84
CA HIS A 109 -10.14 -4.66 8.92
C HIS A 109 -10.20 -3.98 7.54
N LEU A 110 -9.55 -4.57 6.53
CA LEU A 110 -9.57 -4.07 5.14
C LEU A 110 -10.99 -3.93 4.58
N LEU A 111 -11.88 -4.87 4.91
CA LEU A 111 -13.27 -4.87 4.46
C LEU A 111 -14.21 -4.02 5.34
N SER A 112 -13.74 -3.53 6.49
CA SER A 112 -14.57 -2.69 7.39
C SER A 112 -14.77 -1.28 6.83
N GLU A 113 -15.70 -0.49 7.40
CA GLU A 113 -15.83 0.93 7.01
C GLU A 113 -14.52 1.71 7.19
N ALA A 114 -13.70 1.37 8.19
CA ALA A 114 -12.40 2.01 8.40
C ALA A 114 -11.39 1.64 7.31
N GLY A 115 -11.26 0.36 6.96
CA GLY A 115 -10.39 -0.08 5.87
C GLY A 115 -10.89 0.37 4.50
N ALA A 116 -12.20 0.35 4.28
CA ALA A 116 -12.80 0.76 3.02
C ALA A 116 -12.71 2.28 2.79
N LEU A 117 -12.92 3.11 3.82
CA LEU A 117 -12.69 4.56 3.73
C LEU A 117 -11.21 4.91 3.47
N ASN A 118 -10.28 4.02 3.83
CA ASN A 118 -8.85 4.20 3.55
C ASN A 118 -8.49 3.73 2.13
N VAL A 119 -9.09 2.65 1.59
CA VAL A 119 -9.00 2.34 0.14
C VAL A 119 -9.50 3.51 -0.71
N TYR A 120 -10.44 4.30 -0.19
CA TYR A 120 -10.98 5.49 -0.84
C TYR A 120 -10.11 6.73 -0.81
N SER A 121 -9.28 6.88 0.22
CA SER A 121 -8.64 8.16 0.52
C SER A 121 -7.12 8.07 0.59
N SER A 122 -6.55 6.86 0.54
CA SER A 122 -5.13 6.64 0.76
C SER A 122 -4.56 5.32 0.24
N ASP A 123 -3.23 5.26 0.15
CA ASP A 123 -2.49 4.04 -0.17
C ASP A 123 -2.36 3.18 1.10
N MET A 124 -3.08 2.06 1.13
CA MET A 124 -2.84 0.99 2.11
C MET A 124 -1.91 -0.06 1.51
N LEU A 125 -0.85 -0.42 2.25
CA LEU A 125 0.10 -1.45 1.83
C LEU A 125 0.22 -2.52 2.92
N VAL A 126 0.17 -3.78 2.51
CA VAL A 126 0.36 -4.91 3.42
C VAL A 126 1.76 -5.47 3.24
N PHE A 127 2.40 -5.83 4.35
CA PHE A 127 3.68 -6.51 4.40
C PHE A 127 3.54 -7.79 5.23
N GLU A 128 4.11 -8.89 4.76
CA GLU A 128 4.24 -10.14 5.51
C GLU A 128 5.72 -10.39 5.81
N ASP A 129 6.05 -10.44 7.10
CA ASP A 129 7.44 -10.51 7.58
C ASP A 129 8.33 -9.41 6.97
N GLY A 130 7.76 -8.22 6.76
CA GLY A 130 8.42 -7.07 6.15
C GLY A 130 8.49 -7.12 4.62
N VAL A 131 7.96 -8.14 3.95
CA VAL A 131 7.94 -8.23 2.48
C VAL A 131 6.59 -7.76 1.96
N PHE A 132 6.58 -6.88 0.96
CA PHE A 132 5.34 -6.40 0.36
C PHE A 132 4.45 -7.55 -0.14
N LYS A 133 3.17 -7.49 0.24
CA LYS A 133 2.15 -8.48 -0.08
C LYS A 133 0.97 -7.77 -0.75
N PRO A 134 0.92 -7.76 -2.09
CA PRO A 134 -0.10 -7.00 -2.81
C PRO A 134 -1.48 -7.63 -2.68
N PHE A 135 -2.50 -6.77 -2.70
CA PHE A 135 -3.89 -7.17 -2.61
C PHE A 135 -4.80 -6.19 -3.35
N GLU A 136 -6.00 -6.68 -3.69
CA GLU A 136 -7.12 -5.88 -4.18
C GLU A 136 -8.37 -6.18 -3.34
N ILE A 137 -9.26 -5.20 -3.23
CA ILE A 137 -10.63 -5.47 -2.78
C ILE A 137 -11.48 -5.72 -4.02
N MET A 138 -12.06 -6.90 -4.10
CA MET A 138 -12.91 -7.33 -5.20
C MET A 138 -14.38 -7.12 -4.85
N PHE A 139 -15.20 -6.82 -5.85
CA PHE A 139 -16.65 -6.70 -5.74
C PHE A 139 -17.35 -7.69 -6.67
N ASN A 140 -18.31 -8.43 -6.13
CA ASN A 140 -19.20 -9.33 -6.85
C ASN A 140 -20.48 -8.58 -7.26
N GLY A 141 -20.54 -8.19 -8.54
CA GLY A 141 -21.70 -7.59 -9.20
C GLY A 141 -22.85 -8.57 -9.44
N ASP A 142 -24.03 -8.06 -9.81
CA ASP A 142 -25.25 -8.87 -9.95
C ASP A 142 -25.25 -9.81 -11.18
N ASN A 143 -24.36 -9.56 -12.16
CA ASN A 143 -24.28 -10.29 -13.43
C ASN A 143 -23.01 -11.15 -13.52
N ASP A 144 -22.63 -11.85 -12.44
CA ASP A 144 -21.37 -12.63 -12.34
C ASP A 144 -20.09 -11.82 -12.63
N THR A 145 -20.22 -10.49 -12.60
CA THR A 145 -19.13 -9.57 -12.89
C THR A 145 -18.33 -9.39 -11.62
N VAL A 146 -17.06 -9.78 -11.64
CA VAL A 146 -16.13 -9.56 -10.54
C VAL A 146 -15.14 -8.48 -10.97
N ILE A 147 -15.11 -7.37 -10.23
CA ILE A 147 -14.22 -6.23 -10.54
C ILE A 147 -13.44 -5.81 -9.30
N PRO A 148 -12.19 -5.36 -9.45
CA PRO A 148 -11.50 -4.67 -8.37
C PRO A 148 -12.20 -3.33 -8.09
N ILE A 149 -12.32 -2.97 -6.81
CA ILE A 149 -12.76 -1.65 -6.39
C ILE A 149 -11.55 -0.73 -6.50
N ASP A 150 -11.69 0.31 -7.31
CA ASP A 150 -10.71 1.38 -7.45
C ASP A 150 -11.43 2.71 -7.19
N LYS A 151 -10.85 3.51 -6.28
CA LYS A 151 -11.38 4.81 -5.85
C LYS A 151 -11.63 5.77 -7.02
N ASP A 152 -10.82 5.68 -8.08
CA ASP A 152 -10.88 6.61 -9.21
C ASP A 152 -12.03 6.29 -10.17
N ASN A 153 -12.68 5.14 -9.99
CA ASN A 153 -13.82 4.70 -10.81
C ASN A 153 -15.20 5.07 -10.23
N PHE A 154 -15.28 5.76 -9.09
CA PHE A 154 -16.56 6.08 -8.43
C PHE A 154 -16.76 7.59 -8.21
N ASP A 155 -17.85 8.13 -8.77
CA ASP A 155 -18.27 9.53 -8.58
C ASP A 155 -19.01 9.77 -7.24
N THR A 156 -19.36 8.71 -6.53
CA THR A 156 -20.11 8.76 -5.25
C THR A 156 -19.51 7.80 -4.23
N PRO A 157 -19.56 8.12 -2.92
CA PRO A 157 -19.12 7.21 -1.87
C PRO A 157 -19.84 5.85 -1.96
N LEU A 158 -19.13 4.73 -1.87
CA LEU A 158 -19.76 3.41 -1.80
C LEU A 158 -20.47 3.20 -0.46
N ASP A 159 -21.60 2.51 -0.51
CA ASP A 159 -22.29 1.99 0.67
C ASP A 159 -21.63 0.69 1.13
N ILE A 160 -20.54 0.82 1.88
CA ILE A 160 -19.74 -0.31 2.38
C ILE A 160 -20.57 -1.28 3.22
N LYS A 161 -21.58 -0.78 3.95
CA LYS A 161 -22.49 -1.63 4.73
C LYS A 161 -23.34 -2.52 3.82
N ALA A 162 -23.91 -1.96 2.76
CA ALA A 162 -24.68 -2.73 1.79
C ALA A 162 -23.83 -3.71 0.97
N MET A 163 -22.51 -3.51 0.94
CA MET A 163 -21.57 -4.32 0.16
C MET A 163 -20.89 -5.45 0.94
N GLN A 164 -21.01 -5.54 2.27
CA GLN A 164 -20.21 -6.48 3.10
C GLN A 164 -20.22 -7.94 2.63
N ASP A 165 -21.34 -8.42 2.09
CA ASP A 165 -21.46 -9.81 1.59
C ASP A 165 -21.07 -9.97 0.11
N ARG A 166 -20.60 -8.88 -0.51
CA ARG A 166 -20.27 -8.77 -1.94
C ARG A 166 -18.82 -8.39 -2.16
N ILE A 167 -18.07 -8.05 -1.12
CA ILE A 167 -16.67 -7.67 -1.19
C ILE A 167 -15.77 -8.69 -0.52
N TRP A 168 -14.56 -8.85 -1.04
CA TRP A 168 -13.58 -9.78 -0.51
C TRP A 168 -12.16 -9.35 -0.89
N VAL A 169 -11.15 -9.81 -0.14
CA VAL A 169 -9.74 -9.49 -0.39
C VAL A 169 -9.15 -10.53 -1.33
N ARG A 170 -8.61 -10.09 -2.47
CA ARG A 170 -7.80 -10.91 -3.37
C ARG A 170 -6.33 -10.63 -3.09
N TRP A 171 -5.64 -11.60 -2.52
CA TRP A 171 -4.18 -11.56 -2.44
C TRP A 171 -3.58 -11.86 -3.82
N MET A 172 -2.71 -10.98 -4.30
CA MET A 172 -2.11 -11.07 -5.63
C MET A 172 -0.75 -11.79 -5.56
N ASP A 173 -0.36 -12.46 -6.63
CA ASP A 173 1.04 -12.83 -6.82
C ASP A 173 1.82 -11.54 -7.18
N PRO A 174 2.94 -11.21 -6.51
CA PRO A 174 3.78 -10.06 -6.87
C PRO A 174 4.17 -10.01 -8.35
N LYS A 175 4.24 -11.15 -9.05
CA LYS A 175 4.49 -11.20 -10.50
C LYS A 175 3.40 -10.52 -11.33
N GLU A 176 2.17 -10.45 -10.84
CA GLU A 176 1.07 -9.75 -11.51
C GLU A 176 1.31 -8.23 -11.58
N LEU A 177 2.22 -7.69 -10.75
CA LEU A 177 2.59 -6.28 -10.75
C LEU A 177 3.82 -5.97 -11.61
N GLU A 178 4.48 -6.99 -12.17
CA GLU A 178 5.60 -6.76 -13.07
C GLU A 178 5.11 -6.05 -14.34
N PRO A 179 5.84 -5.04 -14.85
CA PRO A 179 5.48 -4.40 -16.10
C PRO A 179 5.37 -5.43 -17.22
N LEU A 180 4.33 -5.31 -18.05
CA LEU A 180 4.21 -6.13 -19.25
C LEU A 180 5.48 -6.03 -20.09
N THR A 181 5.97 -7.18 -20.54
CA THR A 181 7.06 -7.27 -21.50
C THR A 181 6.65 -6.64 -22.83
N ASP A 182 7.63 -6.22 -23.63
CA ASP A 182 7.36 -5.69 -24.98
C ASP A 182 6.55 -6.67 -25.85
N GLU A 183 6.75 -7.97 -25.63
CA GLU A 183 6.01 -9.06 -26.30
C GLU A 183 4.54 -9.09 -25.86
N GLU A 184 4.27 -9.05 -24.55
CA GLU A 184 2.91 -9.00 -24.01
C GLU A 184 2.18 -7.71 -24.41
N VAL A 185 2.88 -6.57 -24.44
CA VAL A 185 2.33 -5.30 -24.94
C VAL A 185 1.97 -5.42 -26.43
N ALA A 186 2.80 -6.06 -27.24
CA ALA A 186 2.54 -6.25 -28.66
C ALA A 186 1.35 -7.20 -28.91
N GLU A 187 1.26 -8.29 -28.15
CA GLU A 187 0.11 -9.21 -28.19
C GLU A 187 -1.19 -8.53 -27.75
N TYR A 188 -1.14 -7.74 -26.68
CA TYR A 188 -2.28 -6.96 -26.20
C TYR A 188 -2.77 -5.97 -27.26
N ARG A 189 -1.85 -5.19 -27.87
CA ARG A 189 -2.16 -4.26 -28.96
C ARG A 189 -2.87 -4.95 -30.14
N LYS A 190 -2.35 -6.11 -30.53
CA LYS A 190 -2.95 -6.96 -31.58
C LYS A 190 -4.36 -7.43 -31.20
N SER A 191 -4.60 -7.76 -29.93
CA SER A 191 -5.92 -8.23 -29.44
C SER A 191 -7.00 -7.13 -29.51
N ILE A 192 -6.62 -5.86 -29.33
CA ILE A 192 -7.52 -4.70 -29.37
C ILE A 192 -7.55 -4.01 -30.74
N GLY A 193 -6.87 -4.58 -31.75
CA GLY A 193 -6.86 -4.06 -33.12
C GLY A 193 -6.12 -2.72 -33.30
N LYS A 194 -5.15 -2.40 -32.43
CA LYS A 194 -4.30 -1.20 -32.51
C LYS A 194 -2.86 -1.53 -32.84
#